data_AF-A0A0M0T3H7-F1
#
_entry.id   AF-A0A0M0T3H7-F1
#
_cell.length_a   1.000
_cell.length_b   1.000
_cell.length_c   1.000
_cell.angle_alpha   90.00
_cell.angle_beta   90.00
_cell.angle_gamma   90.00
#
_symmetry.space_group_name_H-M   'P 1'
#
loop_
_entity.id
_entity.type
_entity.pdbx_description
1 polymer ?
#
loop_
_entity_poly.entity_id
_entity_poly.type
_entity_poly.pdbx_seq_one_letter_code
_entity_poly.pdbx_strand_id
1 'polypeptide(L)'
;MIKWKQSPYGKDFNFMKYLFMIISSLLLAGCNTMFPHPASLLEHPSLPAWEQSLKERIEIDLPKQAEIVAPRNQAVSRLYELIDLDQNGKDEAITFYRSEQEGRFTIHLLVHERQGEKWRLVTRQIVADGRAIDRLEVVADPRHKQNHLVIGITSYGENTLYIIEQLLSKQRNVTKVDQYDRLSVADLNQDRERDMVLLQKGSPSRLIYYKDILSKKNQETTLSTQDGDLFAEHDLFEVDTINAARNKGLIVSYTRDAKMHISLFRLANSTLEQVRFGQVDEIVEPMYTFPKDVDQDGIVEFGHQYTPEDSKGREGESRPRITAYYTWNGSNNPPFLESGFELREEQYIDQEYNFVMRFPANWATRETIEKRENRVRFINQETKQIDFELEIIPKNQYIASDQKRKIKEGIDYVYVIDATKDYEGFVNRVTLVE
;
A
#
# COMPACT_ATOMS: atom_id res chain seq x y z
N MET A 1 29.95 83.45 60.21
CA MET A 1 31.39 83.79 60.04
C MET A 1 32.16 82.48 60.11
N ILE A 2 32.94 82.15 59.06
CA ILE A 2 34.12 81.25 59.05
C ILE A 2 33.84 79.77 59.43
N LYS A 3 33.68 78.80 58.50
CA LYS A 3 34.62 78.17 57.53
C LYS A 3 35.83 77.41 58.15
N TRP A 4 35.74 76.06 58.01
CA TRP A 4 36.76 75.00 57.88
C TRP A 4 37.64 74.59 59.09
N LYS A 5 37.48 73.32 59.54
CA LYS A 5 38.57 72.32 59.50
C LYS A 5 38.11 70.85 59.67
N GLN A 6 38.46 70.09 58.63
CA GLN A 6 38.86 68.67 58.52
C GLN A 6 38.05 67.53 59.18
N SER A 7 37.52 66.73 58.25
CA SER A 7 37.03 65.35 58.29
C SER A 7 38.03 64.33 58.86
N PRO A 8 37.55 63.26 59.53
CA PRO A 8 38.19 61.96 59.53
C PRO A 8 37.48 61.04 58.52
N TYR A 9 38.04 60.93 57.32
CA TYR A 9 37.88 59.74 56.48
C TYR A 9 38.44 58.54 57.25
N GLY A 10 37.78 57.39 57.16
CA GLY A 10 38.46 56.13 57.42
C GLY A 10 37.59 54.97 57.84
N LYS A 11 36.58 54.58 57.03
CA LYS A 11 36.05 53.20 57.09
C LYS A 11 35.17 52.74 55.92
N ASP A 12 34.84 53.59 54.95
CA ASP A 12 33.78 53.22 53.98
C ASP A 12 34.27 52.70 52.61
N PHE A 13 35.57 52.73 52.32
CA PHE A 13 36.07 52.28 51.01
C PHE A 13 36.15 50.75 50.88
N ASN A 14 36.38 50.04 51.99
CA ASN A 14 36.37 48.57 51.99
C ASN A 14 34.93 48.03 51.95
N PHE A 15 34.00 48.67 52.66
CA PHE A 15 32.59 48.27 52.64
C PHE A 15 32.00 48.37 51.22
N MET A 16 32.32 49.44 50.48
CA MET A 16 31.86 49.61 49.11
C MET A 16 32.49 48.61 48.13
N LYS A 17 33.75 48.19 48.36
CA LYS A 17 34.40 47.12 47.58
C LYS A 17 33.79 45.74 47.86
N TYR A 18 33.51 45.40 49.12
CA TYR A 18 32.85 44.13 49.45
C TYR A 18 31.40 44.11 48.98
N LEU A 19 30.70 45.25 49.03
CA LEU A 19 29.34 45.38 48.50
C LEU A 19 29.31 45.17 46.98
N PHE A 20 30.27 45.73 46.24
CA PHE A 20 30.37 45.53 44.79
C PHE A 20 30.75 44.09 44.43
N MET A 21 31.59 43.44 45.23
CA MET A 21 31.98 42.03 45.05
C MET A 21 30.82 41.06 45.38
N ILE A 22 30.03 41.37 46.41
CA ILE A 22 28.83 40.61 46.78
C ILE A 22 27.72 40.79 45.73
N ILE A 23 27.48 42.01 45.26
CA ILE A 23 26.51 42.29 44.18
C ILE A 23 26.95 41.62 42.87
N SER A 24 28.24 41.63 42.54
CA SER A 24 28.76 40.91 41.38
C SER A 24 28.61 39.39 41.52
N SER A 25 28.71 38.83 42.73
CA SER A 25 28.47 37.40 42.97
C SER A 25 26.98 37.01 42.93
N LEU A 26 26.07 37.93 43.27
CA LEU A 26 24.62 37.74 43.16
C LEU A 26 24.11 37.81 41.71
N LEU A 27 24.82 38.53 40.82
CA LEU A 27 24.52 38.58 39.38
C LEU A 27 25.02 37.33 38.62
N LEU A 28 25.90 36.53 39.23
CA LEU A 28 26.37 35.23 38.71
C LEU A 28 25.63 34.03 39.32
N ALA A 29 24.75 34.25 40.31
CA ALA A 29 23.82 33.25 40.78
C ALA A 29 22.70 33.12 39.74
N GLY A 30 22.86 32.16 38.84
CA GLY A 30 21.99 31.89 37.70
C GLY A 30 20.51 32.01 38.05
N CYS A 31 19.84 32.86 37.29
CA CYS A 31 18.38 32.92 37.24
C CYS A 31 17.86 31.51 36.97
N ASN A 32 17.11 30.97 37.93
CA ASN A 32 16.28 29.77 37.89
C ASN A 32 16.11 29.14 36.49
N THR A 33 17.05 28.30 36.05
CA THR A 33 16.88 27.49 34.84
C THR A 33 16.04 26.28 35.21
N MET A 34 14.75 26.49 35.40
CA MET A 34 13.79 25.42 35.15
C MET A 34 13.79 25.25 33.63
N PHE A 35 14.71 24.44 33.12
CA PHE A 35 14.68 24.03 31.72
C PHE A 35 13.29 23.44 31.48
N PRO A 36 12.53 23.95 30.50
CA PRO A 36 11.30 23.32 30.09
C PRO A 36 11.61 21.85 29.81
N HIS A 37 10.82 20.93 30.35
CA HIS A 37 11.00 19.51 30.06
C HIS A 37 11.11 19.36 28.54
N PRO A 38 12.10 18.65 27.96
CA PRO A 38 12.34 18.62 26.51
C PRO A 38 11.12 18.33 25.63
N ALA A 39 10.06 17.72 26.18
CA ALA A 39 8.76 17.55 25.54
C ALA A 39 8.02 18.86 25.22
N SER A 40 8.28 19.94 25.96
CA SER A 40 7.69 21.28 25.74
C SER A 40 8.41 22.12 24.68
N LEU A 41 9.58 21.69 24.22
CA LEU A 41 10.26 22.23 23.02
C LEU A 41 9.79 21.54 21.73
N LEU A 42 8.99 20.48 21.87
CA LEU A 42 8.26 19.85 20.78
C LEU A 42 6.84 20.44 20.78
N GLU A 43 6.73 21.73 20.43
CA GLU A 43 5.42 22.27 20.06
C GLU A 43 5.00 21.53 18.78
N HIS A 44 4.02 20.64 18.89
CA HIS A 44 3.35 20.12 17.70
C HIS A 44 2.88 21.32 16.88
N PRO A 45 3.20 21.42 15.58
CA PRO A 45 2.79 22.55 14.78
C PRO A 45 1.28 22.72 14.93
N SER A 46 0.84 23.92 15.33
CA SER A 46 -0.57 24.25 15.44
C SER A 46 -1.22 23.96 14.09
N LEU A 47 -2.31 23.19 14.12
CA LEU A 47 -3.08 22.92 12.91
C LEU A 47 -3.48 24.25 12.24
N PRO A 48 -3.53 24.32 10.90
CA PRO A 48 -4.07 25.48 10.22
C PRO A 48 -5.46 25.85 10.78
N ALA A 49 -5.78 27.15 10.83
CA ALA A 49 -7.03 27.62 11.44
C ALA A 49 -8.28 26.97 10.82
N TRP A 50 -8.32 26.79 9.50
CA TRP A 50 -9.38 26.06 8.82
C TRP A 50 -9.53 24.60 9.29
N GLU A 51 -8.43 23.89 9.58
CA GLU A 51 -8.48 22.49 10.02
C GLU A 51 -8.96 22.41 11.48
N GLN A 52 -8.49 23.33 12.31
CA GLN A 52 -8.93 23.43 13.70
C GLN A 52 -10.44 23.74 13.78
N SER A 53 -10.92 24.68 12.96
CA SER A 53 -12.34 24.98 12.83
C SER A 53 -13.16 23.79 12.34
N LEU A 54 -12.61 22.94 11.46
CA LEU A 54 -13.30 21.74 10.98
C LEU A 54 -13.46 20.71 12.11
N LYS A 55 -12.39 20.45 12.88
CA LYS A 55 -12.43 19.49 14.00
C LYS A 55 -13.46 19.90 15.04
N GLU A 56 -13.45 21.16 15.47
CA GLU A 56 -14.46 21.69 16.40
C GLU A 56 -15.87 21.56 15.82
N ARG A 57 -16.04 21.83 14.52
CA ARG A 57 -17.34 21.74 13.87
C ARG A 57 -17.86 20.30 13.81
N ILE A 58 -17.01 19.34 13.48
CA ILE A 58 -17.33 17.91 13.47
C ILE A 58 -17.77 17.46 14.87
N GLU A 59 -17.02 17.82 15.91
CA GLU A 59 -17.35 17.49 17.30
C GLU A 59 -18.72 18.03 17.73
N ILE A 60 -19.06 19.26 17.32
CA ILE A 60 -20.36 19.89 17.62
C ILE A 60 -21.51 19.19 16.87
N ASP A 61 -21.30 18.82 15.61
CA ASP A 61 -22.37 18.25 14.78
C ASP A 61 -22.58 16.74 15.02
N LEU A 62 -21.60 16.04 15.59
CA LEU A 62 -21.71 14.63 15.92
C LEU A 62 -22.81 14.38 16.97
N PRO A 63 -23.70 13.39 16.76
CA PRO A 63 -24.64 12.97 17.79
C PRO A 63 -23.91 12.49 19.06
N LYS A 64 -24.59 12.61 20.20
CA LYS A 64 -24.09 12.02 21.45
C LYS A 64 -23.89 10.51 21.26
N GLN A 65 -22.76 9.99 21.75
CA GLN A 65 -22.37 8.57 21.66
C GLN A 65 -22.11 8.05 20.23
N ALA A 66 -22.05 8.94 19.22
CA ALA A 66 -21.56 8.55 17.91
C ALA A 66 -20.04 8.35 17.91
N GLU A 67 -19.56 7.40 17.12
CA GLU A 67 -18.14 7.11 16.92
C GLU A 67 -17.77 7.42 15.47
N ILE A 68 -16.71 8.21 15.26
CA ILE A 68 -16.16 8.43 13.91
C ILE A 68 -15.59 7.10 13.41
N VAL A 69 -15.91 6.74 12.18
CA VAL A 69 -15.40 5.52 11.54
C VAL A 69 -14.71 5.90 10.22
N ALA A 70 -13.51 5.40 10.01
CA ALA A 70 -12.80 5.58 8.74
C ALA A 70 -12.95 4.33 7.86
N PRO A 71 -12.89 4.47 6.53
CA PRO A 71 -12.73 3.34 5.61
C PRO A 71 -11.48 2.52 5.98
N ARG A 72 -11.61 1.19 6.00
CA ARG A 72 -10.50 0.28 6.37
C ARG A 72 -9.43 0.18 5.30
N ASN A 73 -9.83 0.16 4.02
CA ASN A 73 -8.94 -0.01 2.89
C ASN A 73 -8.46 1.34 2.32
N GLN A 74 -7.83 2.16 3.16
CA GLN A 74 -7.19 3.42 2.77
C GLN A 74 -5.76 3.49 3.31
N ALA A 75 -4.88 4.14 2.53
CA ALA A 75 -3.47 4.29 2.91
C ALA A 75 -3.28 5.09 4.21
N VAL A 76 -4.23 5.94 4.59
CA VAL A 76 -4.19 6.73 5.82
C VAL A 76 -5.60 6.80 6.42
N SER A 77 -5.76 6.34 7.66
CA SER A 77 -7.01 6.54 8.42
C SER A 77 -7.10 8.00 8.87
N ARG A 78 -8.12 8.72 8.39
CA ARG A 78 -8.38 10.13 8.71
C ARG A 78 -9.73 10.29 9.38
N LEU A 79 -9.88 11.35 10.17
CA LEU A 79 -11.16 11.70 10.80
C LEU A 79 -12.21 12.16 9.78
N TYR A 80 -11.76 12.67 8.63
CA TYR A 80 -12.60 13.15 7.53
C TYR A 80 -11.83 13.02 6.21
N GLU A 81 -12.57 13.02 5.11
CA GLU A 81 -12.06 13.14 3.75
C GLU A 81 -12.35 14.52 3.17
N LEU A 82 -11.44 15.04 2.35
CA LEU A 82 -11.65 16.28 1.60
C LEU A 82 -11.90 15.92 0.14
N ILE A 83 -13.10 16.20 -0.34
CA ILE A 83 -13.56 15.83 -1.68
C ILE A 83 -14.33 17.01 -2.27
N ASP A 84 -13.91 17.50 -3.44
CA ASP A 84 -14.66 18.46 -4.26
C ASP A 84 -15.91 17.79 -4.85
N LEU A 85 -17.04 17.85 -4.14
CA LEU A 85 -18.28 17.13 -4.48
C LEU A 85 -19.05 17.77 -5.64
N ASP A 86 -18.91 19.08 -5.85
CA ASP A 86 -19.57 19.82 -6.94
C ASP A 86 -18.61 20.26 -8.05
N GLN A 87 -17.38 19.73 -8.05
CA GLN A 87 -16.35 20.01 -9.04
C GLN A 87 -16.08 21.52 -9.23
N ASN A 88 -16.18 22.30 -8.14
CA ASN A 88 -15.98 23.75 -8.14
C ASN A 88 -14.52 24.16 -7.83
N GLY A 89 -13.65 23.19 -7.51
CA GLY A 89 -12.27 23.40 -7.10
C GLY A 89 -12.07 23.68 -5.61
N LYS A 90 -13.10 23.49 -4.78
CA LYS A 90 -13.03 23.60 -3.32
C LYS A 90 -13.57 22.31 -2.71
N ASP A 91 -12.78 21.73 -1.81
CA ASP A 91 -13.18 20.49 -1.17
C ASP A 91 -14.24 20.71 -0.09
N GLU A 92 -15.22 19.82 -0.06
CA GLU A 92 -16.08 19.56 1.09
C GLU A 92 -15.45 18.51 2.00
N ALA A 93 -15.66 18.67 3.30
CA ALA A 93 -15.23 17.68 4.28
C ALA A 93 -16.34 16.64 4.50
N ILE A 94 -16.00 15.36 4.34
CA ILE A 94 -16.89 14.23 4.55
C ILE A 94 -16.43 13.48 5.79
N THR A 95 -17.31 13.41 6.79
CA THR A 95 -17.06 12.65 8.02
C THR A 95 -18.06 11.51 8.12
N PHE A 96 -17.56 10.29 8.30
CA PHE A 96 -18.40 9.14 8.58
C PHE A 96 -18.46 8.87 10.07
N TYR A 97 -19.65 8.52 10.55
CA TYR A 97 -19.83 8.11 11.93
C TYR A 97 -20.82 6.96 12.03
N ARG A 98 -20.66 6.17 13.08
CA ARG A 98 -21.54 5.08 13.44
C ARG A 98 -22.32 5.47 14.68
N SER A 99 -23.62 5.21 14.67
CA SER A 99 -24.46 5.28 15.88
C SER A 99 -25.00 3.89 16.20
N GLU A 100 -25.33 3.67 17.47
CA GLU A 100 -25.94 2.45 17.95
C GLU A 100 -27.31 2.77 18.56
N GLN A 101 -28.35 2.09 18.07
CA GLN A 101 -29.70 2.15 18.63
C GLN A 101 -30.24 0.73 18.77
N GLU A 102 -30.63 0.35 19.99
CA GLU A 102 -31.21 -0.98 20.29
C GLU A 102 -30.35 -2.16 19.77
N GLY A 103 -29.01 -2.05 19.87
CA GLY A 103 -28.06 -3.07 19.40
C GLY A 103 -27.84 -3.11 17.88
N ARG A 104 -28.47 -2.19 17.13
CA ARG A 104 -28.27 -2.01 15.69
C ARG A 104 -27.31 -0.86 15.44
N PHE A 105 -26.26 -1.14 14.69
CA PHE A 105 -25.31 -0.14 14.24
C PHE A 105 -25.70 0.43 12.88
N THR A 106 -25.69 1.75 12.76
CA THR A 106 -26.01 2.45 11.51
C THR A 106 -24.88 3.40 11.15
N ILE A 107 -24.45 3.36 9.89
CA ILE A 107 -23.44 4.25 9.31
C ILE A 107 -24.14 5.49 8.76
N HIS A 108 -23.58 6.63 9.10
CA HIS A 108 -24.02 7.96 8.70
C HIS A 108 -22.85 8.73 8.09
N LEU A 109 -23.18 9.76 7.34
CA LEU A 109 -22.22 10.73 6.82
C LEU A 109 -22.65 12.17 7.15
N LEU A 110 -21.66 13.01 7.37
CA LEU A 110 -21.77 14.47 7.46
C LEU A 110 -20.98 15.07 6.31
N VAL A 111 -21.53 16.12 5.69
CA VAL A 111 -20.80 16.95 4.72
C VAL A 111 -20.73 18.37 5.24
N HIS A 112 -19.54 18.91 5.30
CA HIS A 112 -19.28 20.30 5.65
C HIS A 112 -18.69 21.04 4.45
N GLU A 113 -19.24 22.22 4.17
CA GLU A 113 -18.68 23.16 3.19
C GLU A 113 -17.78 24.19 3.88
N ARG A 114 -16.69 24.55 3.20
CA ARG A 114 -15.79 25.60 3.67
C ARG A 114 -16.28 26.99 3.28
N GLN A 115 -16.33 27.90 4.25
CA GLN A 115 -16.64 29.31 4.10
C GLN A 115 -15.51 30.16 4.71
N GLY A 116 -14.46 30.40 3.93
CA GLY A 116 -13.22 31.00 4.43
C GLY A 116 -12.48 30.04 5.37
N GLU A 117 -12.15 30.49 6.58
CA GLU A 117 -11.53 29.66 7.62
C GLU A 117 -12.55 28.85 8.45
N LYS A 118 -13.85 28.96 8.14
CA LYS A 118 -14.92 28.31 8.90
C LYS A 118 -15.59 27.21 8.10
N TRP A 119 -16.18 26.25 8.79
CA TRP A 119 -16.94 25.16 8.19
C TRP A 119 -18.40 25.18 8.61
N ARG A 120 -19.28 24.80 7.69
CA ARG A 120 -20.72 24.73 7.91
C ARG A 120 -21.24 23.38 7.45
N LEU A 121 -21.98 22.68 8.33
CA LEU A 121 -22.69 21.46 7.96
C LEU A 121 -23.76 21.77 6.91
N VAL A 122 -23.72 21.06 5.80
CA VAL A 122 -24.71 21.18 4.71
C VAL A 122 -25.53 19.91 4.52
N THR A 123 -24.97 18.75 4.83
CA THR A 123 -25.67 17.46 4.70
C THR A 123 -25.44 16.58 5.90
N ARG A 124 -26.53 15.94 6.35
CA ARG A 124 -26.53 14.77 7.22
C ARG A 124 -27.31 13.68 6.49
N GLN A 125 -26.70 12.52 6.31
CA GLN A 125 -27.31 11.43 5.55
C GLN A 125 -27.05 10.10 6.24
N ILE A 126 -28.10 9.29 6.34
CA ILE A 126 -27.97 7.88 6.74
C ILE A 126 -27.55 7.09 5.51
N VAL A 127 -26.49 6.28 5.62
CA VAL A 127 -26.03 5.44 4.50
C VAL A 127 -26.74 4.10 4.56
N ALA A 128 -26.40 3.27 5.55
CA ALA A 128 -27.01 1.96 5.75
C ALA A 128 -26.67 1.42 7.15
N ASP A 129 -27.28 0.30 7.52
CA ASP A 129 -26.86 -0.45 8.69
C ASP A 129 -25.55 -1.17 8.45
N GLY A 130 -24.68 -1.11 9.45
CA GLY A 130 -23.37 -1.70 9.38
C GLY A 130 -22.47 -1.25 10.51
N ARG A 131 -21.38 -1.98 10.69
CA ARG A 131 -20.41 -1.75 11.76
C ARG A 131 -19.17 -1.01 11.29
N ALA A 132 -18.80 -1.12 10.02
CA ALA A 132 -17.59 -0.50 9.51
C ALA A 132 -17.76 -0.11 8.06
N ILE A 133 -16.85 0.76 7.60
CA ILE A 133 -16.71 1.10 6.19
C ILE A 133 -15.55 0.27 5.65
N ASP A 134 -15.85 -0.57 4.67
CA ASP A 134 -14.87 -1.39 3.98
C ASP A 134 -14.06 -0.52 3.01
N ARG A 135 -14.75 0.23 2.15
CA ARG A 135 -14.15 1.02 1.07
C ARG A 135 -14.91 2.30 0.80
N LEU A 136 -14.19 3.31 0.33
CA LEU A 136 -14.74 4.56 -0.19
C LEU A 136 -14.06 4.86 -1.53
N GLU A 137 -14.86 5.04 -2.57
CA GLU A 137 -14.42 5.47 -3.90
C GLU A 137 -15.19 6.73 -4.31
N VAL A 138 -14.49 7.68 -4.94
CA VAL A 138 -15.09 8.89 -5.49
C VAL A 138 -15.21 8.71 -7.00
N VAL A 139 -16.43 8.80 -7.52
CA VAL A 139 -16.73 8.64 -8.95
C VAL A 139 -17.15 9.98 -9.50
N ALA A 140 -16.37 10.50 -10.45
CA ALA A 140 -16.68 11.75 -11.12
C ALA A 140 -17.83 11.56 -12.13
N ASP A 141 -18.72 12.55 -12.21
CA ASP A 141 -19.76 12.66 -13.21
C ASP A 141 -19.63 14.01 -13.92
N PRO A 142 -18.70 14.13 -14.90
CA PRO A 142 -18.44 15.39 -15.60
C PRO A 142 -19.68 15.94 -16.31
N ARG A 143 -20.64 15.07 -16.68
CA ARG A 143 -21.89 15.44 -17.36
C ARG A 143 -22.75 16.36 -16.49
N HIS A 144 -22.72 16.15 -15.18
CA HIS A 144 -23.48 16.92 -14.21
C HIS A 144 -22.61 17.78 -13.29
N LYS A 145 -21.28 17.81 -13.51
CA LYS A 145 -20.30 18.54 -12.69
C LYS A 145 -20.44 18.21 -11.20
N GLN A 146 -20.43 16.92 -10.88
CA GLN A 146 -20.59 16.44 -9.52
C GLN A 146 -19.77 15.18 -9.33
N ASN A 147 -19.30 14.95 -8.11
CA ASN A 147 -18.69 13.69 -7.70
C ASN A 147 -19.67 12.93 -6.80
N HIS A 148 -19.78 11.62 -7.03
CA HIS A 148 -20.60 10.70 -6.26
C HIS A 148 -19.72 9.79 -5.42
N LEU A 149 -20.30 9.21 -4.38
CA LEU A 149 -19.58 8.28 -3.50
C LEU A 149 -20.04 6.86 -3.75
N VAL A 150 -19.10 5.94 -3.82
CA VAL A 150 -19.34 4.50 -3.79
C VAL A 150 -18.75 3.96 -2.50
N ILE A 151 -19.60 3.40 -1.65
CA ILE A 151 -19.25 3.05 -0.27
C ILE A 151 -19.56 1.59 -0.02
N GLY A 152 -18.55 0.86 0.43
CA GLY A 152 -18.67 -0.50 0.96
C GLY A 152 -18.94 -0.45 2.46
N ILE A 153 -20.02 -1.08 2.91
CA ILE A 153 -20.37 -1.18 4.33
C ILE A 153 -20.30 -2.63 4.77
N THR A 154 -19.52 -2.89 5.83
CA THR A 154 -19.41 -4.22 6.46
C THR A 154 -20.46 -4.37 7.55
N SER A 155 -21.24 -5.43 7.47
CA SER A 155 -22.21 -5.83 8.49
C SER A 155 -22.17 -7.34 8.68
N TYR A 156 -21.95 -7.80 9.92
CA TYR A 156 -21.88 -9.23 10.26
C TYR A 156 -20.95 -10.10 9.39
N GLY A 157 -19.87 -9.52 8.85
CA GLY A 157 -18.92 -10.22 7.99
C GLY A 157 -19.24 -10.16 6.50
N GLU A 158 -20.37 -9.58 6.11
CA GLU A 158 -20.75 -9.34 4.72
C GLU A 158 -20.48 -7.88 4.35
N ASN A 159 -19.95 -7.65 3.14
CA ASN A 159 -19.83 -6.32 2.59
C ASN A 159 -20.97 -6.04 1.60
N THR A 160 -21.60 -4.88 1.75
CA THR A 160 -22.64 -4.40 0.83
C THR A 160 -22.23 -3.05 0.26
N LEU A 161 -22.34 -2.90 -1.05
CA LEU A 161 -22.01 -1.69 -1.77
C LEU A 161 -23.21 -0.76 -1.90
N TYR A 162 -22.98 0.53 -1.71
CA TYR A 162 -23.95 1.59 -1.87
C TYR A 162 -23.38 2.70 -2.76
N ILE A 163 -24.22 3.29 -3.61
CA ILE A 163 -23.90 4.52 -4.34
C ILE A 163 -24.69 5.66 -3.71
N ILE A 164 -24.00 6.73 -3.36
CA ILE A 164 -24.58 7.95 -2.82
C ILE A 164 -24.43 9.06 -3.85
N GLU A 165 -25.56 9.55 -4.33
CA GLU A 165 -25.62 10.56 -5.38
C GLU A 165 -26.20 11.87 -4.84
N GLN A 166 -25.75 12.97 -5.44
CA GLN A 166 -26.28 14.30 -5.20
C GLN A 166 -26.19 14.74 -3.73
N LEU A 167 -25.06 14.48 -3.04
CA LEU A 167 -24.88 14.75 -1.60
C LEU A 167 -25.18 16.20 -1.19
N LEU A 168 -24.96 17.17 -2.06
CA LEU A 168 -25.20 18.59 -1.81
C LEU A 168 -26.63 19.05 -2.18
N SER A 169 -27.42 18.18 -2.82
CA SER A 169 -28.81 18.43 -3.16
C SER A 169 -29.75 18.14 -1.98
N LYS A 170 -31.00 18.60 -2.09
CA LYS A 170 -32.09 18.17 -1.21
C LYS A 170 -32.59 16.75 -1.55
N GLN A 171 -32.42 16.31 -2.80
CA GLN A 171 -32.86 15.01 -3.31
C GLN A 171 -31.70 14.00 -3.33
N ARG A 172 -31.12 13.76 -2.15
CA ARG A 172 -30.01 12.79 -1.99
C ARG A 172 -30.53 11.38 -2.18
N ASN A 173 -29.79 10.58 -2.94
CA ASN A 173 -30.12 9.18 -3.17
C ASN A 173 -29.03 8.28 -2.61
N VAL A 174 -29.41 7.33 -1.77
CA VAL A 174 -28.56 6.22 -1.35
C VAL A 174 -29.13 4.95 -1.97
N THR A 175 -28.42 4.38 -2.93
CA THR A 175 -28.84 3.18 -3.65
C THR A 175 -28.00 2.00 -3.19
N LYS A 176 -28.63 0.96 -2.63
CA LYS A 176 -27.97 -0.34 -2.45
C LYS A 176 -27.71 -0.95 -3.83
N VAL A 177 -26.46 -1.32 -4.11
CA VAL A 177 -26.06 -1.94 -5.38
C VAL A 177 -26.13 -3.46 -5.25
N ASP A 178 -25.18 -4.05 -4.53
CA ASP A 178 -25.10 -5.49 -4.31
C ASP A 178 -24.16 -5.83 -3.15
N GLN A 179 -24.11 -7.10 -2.75
CA GLN A 179 -23.09 -7.66 -1.86
C GLN A 179 -21.83 -8.03 -2.63
N TYR A 180 -20.68 -8.05 -1.96
CA TYR A 180 -19.41 -8.46 -2.56
C TYR A 180 -18.44 -9.01 -1.54
N ASP A 181 -17.53 -9.86 -2.00
CA ASP A 181 -16.36 -10.37 -1.27
C ASP A 181 -15.06 -9.70 -1.72
N ARG A 182 -14.99 -9.30 -3.00
CA ARG A 182 -13.93 -8.47 -3.57
C ARG A 182 -14.52 -7.42 -4.50
N LEU A 183 -13.85 -6.28 -4.58
CA LEU A 183 -14.27 -5.11 -5.36
C LEU A 183 -13.05 -4.51 -6.06
N SER A 184 -13.16 -4.35 -7.37
CA SER A 184 -12.19 -3.62 -8.20
C SER A 184 -12.92 -2.47 -8.89
N VAL A 185 -12.31 -1.28 -8.86
CA VAL A 185 -12.84 -0.07 -9.50
C VAL A 185 -11.75 0.51 -10.38
N ALA A 186 -11.99 0.53 -11.69
CA ALA A 186 -11.01 0.90 -12.70
C ALA A 186 -11.69 1.24 -14.04
N ASP A 187 -10.99 1.93 -14.92
CA ASP A 187 -11.40 2.07 -16.32
C ASP A 187 -10.98 0.81 -17.09
N LEU A 188 -11.85 -0.21 -17.09
CA LEU A 188 -11.56 -1.52 -17.68
C LEU A 188 -11.75 -1.49 -19.21
N ASN A 189 -12.70 -0.70 -19.69
CA ASN A 189 -13.01 -0.60 -21.12
C ASN A 189 -12.22 0.50 -21.85
N GLN A 190 -11.43 1.29 -21.12
CA GLN A 190 -10.58 2.39 -21.60
C GLN A 190 -11.37 3.56 -22.21
N ASP A 191 -12.59 3.81 -21.74
CA ASP A 191 -13.47 4.93 -22.14
C ASP A 191 -13.35 6.17 -21.25
N ARG A 192 -12.46 6.12 -20.24
CA ARG A 192 -12.20 7.15 -19.22
C ARG A 192 -13.28 7.30 -18.16
N GLU A 193 -14.34 6.50 -18.19
CA GLU A 193 -15.28 6.38 -17.08
C GLU A 193 -14.82 5.27 -16.13
N ARG A 194 -15.25 5.34 -14.87
CA ARG A 194 -14.91 4.30 -13.88
C ARG A 194 -15.92 3.16 -14.01
N ASP A 195 -15.41 1.99 -14.35
CA ASP A 195 -16.14 0.72 -14.27
C ASP A 195 -15.90 0.06 -12.91
N MET A 196 -16.67 -1.01 -12.64
CA MET A 196 -16.54 -1.78 -11.41
C MET A 196 -16.76 -3.27 -11.65
N VAL A 197 -15.97 -4.09 -10.98
CA VAL A 197 -16.20 -5.54 -10.91
C VAL A 197 -16.37 -5.95 -9.45
N LEU A 198 -17.43 -6.73 -9.18
CA LEU A 198 -17.66 -7.39 -7.90
C LEU A 198 -17.38 -8.88 -8.05
N LEU A 199 -16.74 -9.48 -7.06
CA LEU A 199 -16.71 -10.93 -6.88
C LEU A 199 -17.63 -11.30 -5.72
N GLN A 200 -18.50 -12.27 -5.94
CA GLN A 200 -19.28 -12.93 -4.90
C GLN A 200 -18.86 -14.40 -4.86
N LYS A 201 -18.31 -14.82 -3.72
CA LYS A 201 -17.82 -16.18 -3.51
C LYS A 201 -18.96 -17.17 -3.56
N GLY A 202 -18.71 -18.28 -4.23
CA GLY A 202 -19.62 -19.40 -4.38
C GLY A 202 -18.93 -20.54 -5.10
N SER A 203 -19.70 -21.54 -5.49
CA SER A 203 -19.21 -22.68 -6.28
C SER A 203 -20.21 -22.93 -7.43
N PRO A 204 -20.05 -22.25 -8.59
CA PRO A 204 -18.98 -21.31 -8.95
C PRO A 204 -19.17 -19.91 -8.33
N SER A 205 -18.08 -19.13 -8.24
CA SER A 205 -18.11 -17.72 -7.85
C SER A 205 -18.68 -16.87 -8.97
N ARG A 206 -19.39 -15.80 -8.61
CA ARG A 206 -19.97 -14.86 -9.56
C ARG A 206 -19.10 -13.62 -9.70
N LEU A 207 -18.92 -13.17 -10.94
CA LEU A 207 -18.28 -11.90 -11.29
C LEU A 207 -19.33 -10.99 -11.92
N ILE A 208 -19.53 -9.82 -11.32
CA ILE A 208 -20.54 -8.84 -11.75
C ILE A 208 -19.81 -7.60 -12.23
N TYR A 209 -19.88 -7.32 -13.52
CA TYR A 209 -19.26 -6.15 -14.14
C TYR A 209 -20.30 -5.06 -14.39
N TYR A 210 -20.08 -3.88 -13.82
CA TYR A 210 -20.84 -2.67 -14.07
C TYR A 210 -20.06 -1.77 -15.02
N LYS A 211 -20.62 -1.56 -16.22
CA LYS A 211 -20.10 -0.58 -17.18
C LYS A 211 -20.60 0.80 -16.77
N ASP A 212 -19.71 1.76 -16.50
CA ASP A 212 -20.06 3.03 -15.84
C ASP A 212 -20.82 2.75 -14.53
N ILE A 213 -20.14 2.91 -13.39
CA ILE A 213 -20.74 2.66 -12.06
C ILE A 213 -22.08 3.38 -11.87
N LEU A 214 -22.23 4.58 -12.40
CA LEU A 214 -23.43 5.41 -12.22
C LEU A 214 -24.60 4.92 -13.08
N SER A 215 -24.32 4.21 -14.18
CA SER A 215 -25.36 3.64 -15.04
C SER A 215 -26.14 2.52 -14.34
N LYS A 216 -25.50 1.87 -13.34
CA LYS A 216 -26.01 0.71 -12.59
C LYS A 216 -26.39 -0.48 -13.48
N LYS A 217 -25.99 -0.49 -14.75
CA LYS A 217 -26.17 -1.61 -15.66
C LYS A 217 -25.01 -2.57 -15.49
N ASN A 218 -25.33 -3.84 -15.32
CA ASN A 218 -24.33 -4.88 -15.17
C ASN A 218 -24.52 -6.03 -16.15
N GLN A 219 -23.47 -6.82 -16.25
CA GLN A 219 -23.48 -8.17 -16.77
C GLN A 219 -22.77 -9.09 -15.78
N GLU A 220 -23.08 -10.37 -15.88
CA GLU A 220 -22.54 -11.39 -14.99
C GLU A 220 -21.80 -12.46 -15.78
N THR A 221 -20.72 -12.96 -15.20
CA THR A 221 -20.02 -14.17 -15.63
C THR A 221 -19.61 -14.96 -14.39
N THR A 222 -19.03 -16.14 -14.59
CA THR A 222 -18.64 -17.02 -13.49
C THR A 222 -17.14 -17.30 -13.51
N LEU A 223 -16.57 -17.46 -12.31
CA LEU A 223 -15.25 -18.04 -12.12
C LEU A 223 -15.43 -19.45 -11.57
N SER A 224 -14.78 -20.43 -12.19
CA SER A 224 -14.84 -21.86 -11.85
C SER A 224 -14.15 -22.18 -10.52
N THR A 225 -14.71 -21.70 -9.42
CA THR A 225 -14.25 -21.98 -8.05
C THR A 225 -14.91 -23.23 -7.47
N GLN A 226 -14.25 -23.80 -6.47
CA GLN A 226 -14.65 -24.97 -5.71
C GLN A 226 -14.78 -24.63 -4.23
N ASP A 227 -15.52 -25.46 -3.50
CA ASP A 227 -15.58 -25.36 -2.04
C ASP A 227 -14.18 -25.54 -1.45
N GLY A 228 -13.74 -24.56 -0.66
CA GLY A 228 -12.40 -24.54 -0.08
C GLY A 228 -11.39 -23.65 -0.80
N ASP A 229 -11.75 -23.08 -1.95
CA ASP A 229 -10.93 -22.04 -2.58
C ASP A 229 -10.82 -20.82 -1.65
N LEU A 230 -9.59 -20.41 -1.40
CA LEU A 230 -9.29 -19.30 -0.50
C LEU A 230 -8.91 -18.06 -1.31
N PHE A 231 -9.64 -16.98 -1.09
CA PHE A 231 -9.21 -15.64 -1.48
C PHE A 231 -8.64 -14.97 -0.23
N ALA A 232 -7.32 -14.96 -0.10
CA ALA A 232 -6.59 -14.25 0.94
C ALA A 232 -6.67 -12.73 0.70
N GLU A 233 -6.41 -11.92 1.74
CA GLU A 233 -6.45 -10.45 1.60
C GLU A 233 -5.40 -9.93 0.62
N HIS A 234 -4.24 -10.61 0.52
CA HIS A 234 -3.17 -10.28 -0.42
C HIS A 234 -3.38 -10.85 -1.82
N ASP A 235 -4.43 -11.64 -2.06
CA ASP A 235 -4.70 -12.18 -3.39
C ASP A 235 -5.22 -11.07 -4.32
N LEU A 236 -4.81 -11.13 -5.58
CA LEU A 236 -5.12 -10.11 -6.57
C LEU A 236 -6.58 -10.20 -6.99
N PHE A 237 -7.26 -9.06 -6.90
CA PHE A 237 -8.55 -8.84 -7.53
C PHE A 237 -8.55 -7.41 -8.09
N GLU A 238 -7.82 -7.21 -9.18
CA GLU A 238 -7.50 -5.89 -9.68
C GLU A 238 -7.53 -5.83 -11.20
N VAL A 239 -7.75 -4.63 -11.73
CA VAL A 239 -7.72 -4.37 -13.17
C VAL A 239 -6.38 -3.76 -13.51
N ASP A 240 -5.65 -4.39 -14.42
CA ASP A 240 -4.36 -3.87 -14.89
C ASP A 240 -4.16 -4.02 -16.40
N THR A 241 -3.06 -3.49 -16.92
CA THR A 241 -2.62 -3.63 -18.30
C THR A 241 -2.01 -5.01 -18.49
N ILE A 242 -2.56 -5.81 -19.40
CA ILE A 242 -2.28 -7.25 -19.45
C ILE A 242 -1.42 -7.68 -20.65
N ASN A 243 -1.11 -6.75 -21.57
CA ASN A 243 -0.31 -7.04 -22.76
C ASN A 243 0.31 -5.79 -23.40
N ALA A 244 1.20 -6.01 -24.37
CA ALA A 244 1.88 -4.97 -25.15
C ALA A 244 0.94 -4.05 -25.95
N ALA A 245 -0.27 -4.52 -26.29
CA ALA A 245 -1.31 -3.69 -26.91
C ALA A 245 -1.96 -2.71 -25.91
N ARG A 246 -1.54 -2.76 -24.64
CA ARG A 246 -2.07 -1.99 -23.50
C ARG A 246 -3.56 -2.19 -23.28
N ASN A 247 -4.07 -3.39 -23.57
CA ASN A 247 -5.41 -3.78 -23.18
C ASN A 247 -5.46 -3.90 -21.66
N LYS A 248 -6.60 -3.53 -21.06
CA LYS A 248 -6.88 -3.78 -19.65
C LYS A 248 -7.56 -5.15 -19.45
N GLY A 249 -7.33 -5.76 -18.30
CA GLY A 249 -8.01 -6.98 -17.87
C GLY A 249 -8.09 -7.08 -16.36
N LEU A 250 -9.06 -7.86 -15.88
CA LEU A 250 -9.20 -8.19 -14.47
C LEU A 250 -8.38 -9.46 -14.18
N ILE A 251 -7.44 -9.33 -13.26
CA ILE A 251 -6.66 -10.45 -12.73
C ILE A 251 -7.34 -10.90 -11.43
N VAL A 252 -7.65 -12.19 -11.35
CA VAL A 252 -8.21 -12.82 -10.16
C VAL A 252 -7.26 -13.93 -9.74
N SER A 253 -6.67 -13.79 -8.55
CA SER A 253 -5.88 -14.84 -7.92
C SER A 253 -6.60 -15.44 -6.72
N TYR A 254 -6.37 -16.72 -6.48
CA TYR A 254 -6.90 -17.46 -5.35
C TYR A 254 -6.05 -18.69 -5.07
N THR A 255 -6.14 -19.25 -3.87
CA THR A 255 -5.39 -20.44 -3.47
C THR A 255 -6.29 -21.67 -3.43
N ARG A 256 -5.85 -22.75 -4.08
CA ARG A 256 -6.47 -24.09 -4.05
C ARG A 256 -5.36 -25.13 -3.91
N ASP A 257 -5.55 -26.11 -3.02
CA ASP A 257 -4.58 -27.21 -2.79
C ASP A 257 -3.12 -26.76 -2.63
N ALA A 258 -2.90 -25.69 -1.86
CA ALA A 258 -1.58 -25.08 -1.65
C ALA A 258 -0.87 -24.67 -2.96
N LYS A 259 -1.64 -24.22 -3.96
CA LYS A 259 -1.16 -23.61 -5.20
C LYS A 259 -1.89 -22.30 -5.45
N MET A 260 -1.21 -21.38 -6.13
CA MET A 260 -1.79 -20.14 -6.62
C MET A 260 -2.47 -20.42 -7.97
N HIS A 261 -3.74 -20.06 -8.07
CA HIS A 261 -4.52 -20.09 -9.30
C HIS A 261 -4.74 -18.65 -9.76
N ILE A 262 -4.50 -18.38 -11.04
CA ILE A 262 -4.65 -17.07 -11.66
C ILE A 262 -5.58 -17.20 -12.85
N SER A 263 -6.72 -16.52 -12.79
CA SER A 263 -7.64 -16.37 -13.90
C SER A 263 -7.60 -14.93 -14.40
N LEU A 264 -7.64 -14.77 -15.72
CA LEU A 264 -7.61 -13.49 -16.38
C LEU A 264 -8.93 -13.28 -17.13
N PHE A 265 -9.57 -12.12 -16.94
CA PHE A 265 -10.76 -11.73 -17.67
C PHE A 265 -10.48 -10.48 -18.48
N ARG A 266 -11.03 -10.41 -19.69
CA ARG A 266 -10.95 -9.23 -20.56
C ARG A 266 -12.31 -8.87 -21.11
N LEU A 267 -12.48 -7.62 -21.52
CA LEU A 267 -13.66 -7.22 -22.27
C LEU A 267 -13.50 -7.57 -23.75
N ALA A 268 -14.38 -8.42 -24.26
CA ALA A 268 -14.54 -8.71 -25.68
C ALA A 268 -15.96 -8.30 -26.10
N ASN A 269 -16.08 -7.38 -27.06
CA ASN A 269 -17.38 -6.84 -27.51
C ASN A 269 -18.27 -6.32 -26.37
N SER A 270 -17.67 -5.66 -25.37
CA SER A 270 -18.34 -5.21 -24.12
C SER A 270 -18.77 -6.32 -23.16
N THR A 271 -18.45 -7.58 -23.43
CA THR A 271 -18.71 -8.72 -22.53
C THR A 271 -17.45 -9.09 -21.76
N LEU A 272 -17.56 -9.30 -20.45
CA LEU A 272 -16.47 -9.78 -19.62
C LEU A 272 -16.29 -11.28 -19.84
N GLU A 273 -15.20 -11.66 -20.51
CA GLU A 273 -14.90 -13.04 -20.89
C GLU A 273 -13.60 -13.51 -20.24
N GLN A 274 -13.59 -14.75 -19.77
CA GLN A 274 -12.38 -15.39 -19.26
C GLN A 274 -11.43 -15.69 -20.42
N VAL A 275 -10.17 -15.30 -20.26
CA VAL A 275 -9.09 -15.61 -21.19
C VAL A 275 -8.72 -17.08 -21.05
N ARG A 276 -8.55 -17.75 -22.19
CA ARG A 276 -7.96 -19.10 -22.27
C ARG A 276 -6.52 -19.00 -22.73
N PHE A 277 -5.67 -19.85 -22.15
CA PHE A 277 -4.27 -20.01 -22.49
C PHE A 277 -4.06 -21.39 -23.12
N GLY A 278 -4.35 -21.50 -24.41
CA GLY A 278 -4.41 -22.79 -25.11
C GLY A 278 -5.62 -23.60 -24.64
N GLN A 279 -5.38 -24.71 -23.94
CA GLN A 279 -6.44 -25.60 -23.45
C GLN A 279 -6.91 -25.28 -22.02
N VAL A 280 -6.12 -24.51 -21.27
CA VAL A 280 -6.43 -24.13 -19.88
C VAL A 280 -7.08 -22.75 -19.81
N ASP A 281 -7.83 -22.51 -18.74
CA ASP A 281 -8.55 -21.27 -18.40
C ASP A 281 -7.94 -20.57 -17.18
N GLU A 282 -6.95 -21.17 -16.55
CA GLU A 282 -6.19 -20.65 -15.41
C GLU A 282 -4.70 -20.99 -15.52
N ILE A 283 -3.87 -20.10 -14.98
CA ILE A 283 -2.44 -20.35 -14.73
C ILE A 283 -2.32 -20.87 -13.29
N VAL A 284 -1.62 -21.98 -13.11
CA VAL A 284 -1.44 -22.61 -11.79
C VAL A 284 0.03 -22.67 -11.45
N GLU A 285 0.42 -22.02 -10.37
CA GLU A 285 1.80 -21.86 -9.92
C GLU A 285 1.95 -22.18 -8.43
N PRO A 286 3.17 -22.38 -7.92
CA PRO A 286 3.40 -22.44 -6.48
C PRO A 286 2.86 -21.19 -5.78
N MET A 287 2.47 -21.35 -4.51
CA MET A 287 1.99 -20.23 -3.70
C MET A 287 2.95 -19.03 -3.74
N TYR A 288 2.37 -17.84 -3.61
CA TYR A 288 3.08 -16.56 -3.63
C TYR A 288 3.75 -16.19 -4.97
N THR A 289 3.42 -16.88 -6.07
CA THR A 289 3.82 -16.50 -7.43
C THR A 289 2.79 -15.55 -8.03
N PHE A 290 2.79 -14.30 -7.58
CA PHE A 290 1.83 -13.30 -8.05
C PHE A 290 2.29 -12.65 -9.35
N PRO A 291 1.33 -12.31 -10.25
CA PRO A 291 1.56 -11.33 -11.28
C PRO A 291 2.00 -9.99 -10.69
N LYS A 292 2.92 -9.30 -11.37
CA LYS A 292 3.35 -7.94 -11.03
C LYS A 292 4.12 -7.32 -12.20
N ASP A 293 4.07 -6.00 -12.31
CA ASP A 293 4.92 -5.22 -13.21
C ASP A 293 6.36 -5.20 -12.65
N VAL A 294 7.23 -6.03 -13.21
CA VAL A 294 8.61 -6.20 -12.69
C VAL A 294 9.61 -5.21 -13.30
N ASP A 295 9.38 -4.79 -14.53
CA ASP A 295 10.26 -3.88 -15.28
C ASP A 295 9.77 -2.43 -15.33
N GLN A 296 8.62 -2.15 -14.72
CA GLN A 296 7.99 -0.84 -14.55
C GLN A 296 7.55 -0.21 -15.89
N ASP A 297 7.20 -1.02 -16.88
CA ASP A 297 6.72 -0.55 -18.19
C ASP A 297 5.20 -0.25 -18.22
N GLY A 298 4.51 -0.55 -17.11
CA GLY A 298 3.08 -0.40 -16.91
C GLY A 298 2.25 -1.55 -17.48
N ILE A 299 2.86 -2.70 -17.73
CA ILE A 299 2.25 -3.98 -18.10
C ILE A 299 2.55 -4.99 -17.00
N VAL A 300 1.59 -5.85 -16.68
CA VAL A 300 1.76 -6.90 -15.68
C VAL A 300 2.43 -8.13 -16.29
N GLU A 301 3.45 -8.66 -15.60
CA GLU A 301 4.04 -9.96 -15.92
C GLU A 301 3.44 -11.07 -15.07
N PHE A 302 3.25 -12.25 -15.67
CA PHE A 302 2.85 -13.46 -14.98
C PHE A 302 4.08 -14.24 -14.52
N GLY A 303 4.16 -14.54 -13.22
CA GLY A 303 5.25 -15.33 -12.65
C GLY A 303 5.11 -16.82 -12.96
N HIS A 304 6.25 -17.48 -13.18
CA HIS A 304 6.40 -18.91 -13.38
C HIS A 304 7.57 -19.41 -12.54
N GLN A 305 7.36 -20.43 -11.71
CA GLN A 305 8.44 -21.01 -10.93
C GLN A 305 8.92 -22.34 -11.52
N TYR A 306 10.21 -22.42 -11.80
CA TYR A 306 10.85 -23.66 -12.27
C TYR A 306 12.13 -23.98 -11.50
N THR A 307 12.53 -25.24 -11.51
CA THR A 307 13.82 -25.70 -10.96
C THR A 307 14.79 -25.91 -12.12
N PRO A 308 15.86 -25.10 -12.24
CA PRO A 308 16.87 -25.31 -13.27
C PRO A 308 17.52 -26.69 -13.12
N GLU A 309 17.96 -27.26 -14.24
CA GLU A 309 18.75 -28.49 -14.23
C GLU A 309 20.01 -28.30 -13.37
N ASP A 310 20.51 -29.37 -12.77
CA ASP A 310 21.66 -29.35 -11.84
C ASP A 310 21.51 -28.52 -10.56
N SER A 311 20.35 -27.89 -10.28
CA SER A 311 20.18 -27.09 -9.05
C SER A 311 20.38 -27.94 -7.80
N LYS A 312 21.03 -27.42 -6.77
CA LYS A 312 21.33 -28.15 -5.52
C LYS A 312 20.88 -27.32 -4.32
N GLY A 313 20.05 -27.93 -3.48
CA GLY A 313 19.73 -27.40 -2.15
C GLY A 313 20.60 -28.05 -1.07
N ARG A 314 20.38 -27.67 0.19
CA ARG A 314 20.94 -28.41 1.33
C ARG A 314 20.33 -29.81 1.42
N GLU A 315 21.01 -30.68 2.15
CA GLU A 315 20.52 -32.03 2.39
C GLU A 315 19.15 -31.98 3.10
N GLY A 316 18.16 -32.69 2.53
CA GLY A 316 16.79 -32.69 3.05
C GLY A 316 15.91 -31.52 2.59
N GLU A 317 16.44 -30.56 1.83
CA GLU A 317 15.67 -29.42 1.31
C GLU A 317 15.24 -29.61 -0.14
N SER A 318 14.14 -28.92 -0.49
CA SER A 318 13.74 -28.77 -1.89
C SER A 318 14.83 -28.05 -2.69
N ARG A 319 14.98 -28.45 -3.96
CA ARG A 319 15.91 -27.78 -4.87
C ARG A 319 15.49 -26.31 -5.06
N PRO A 320 16.45 -25.36 -5.14
CA PRO A 320 16.16 -23.95 -5.41
C PRO A 320 15.32 -23.77 -6.68
N ARG A 321 14.42 -22.79 -6.65
CA ARG A 321 13.57 -22.42 -7.79
C ARG A 321 13.92 -21.02 -8.27
N ILE A 322 13.87 -20.83 -9.58
CA ILE A 322 13.86 -19.50 -10.21
C ILE A 322 12.41 -19.10 -10.43
N THR A 323 12.10 -17.83 -10.18
CA THR A 323 10.86 -17.21 -10.62
C THR A 323 11.14 -16.39 -11.87
N ALA A 324 10.52 -16.78 -12.99
CA ALA A 324 10.56 -16.08 -14.27
C ALA A 324 9.25 -15.31 -14.49
N TYR A 325 9.35 -14.07 -14.97
CA TYR A 325 8.22 -13.17 -15.20
C TYR A 325 8.03 -12.96 -16.69
N TYR A 326 6.83 -13.23 -17.17
CA TYR A 326 6.50 -13.18 -18.59
C TYR A 326 5.35 -12.21 -18.89
N THR A 327 5.54 -11.36 -19.90
CA THR A 327 4.44 -10.57 -20.46
C THR A 327 3.62 -11.43 -21.41
N TRP A 328 2.30 -11.47 -21.24
CA TRP A 328 1.40 -12.14 -22.18
C TRP A 328 1.20 -11.29 -23.44
N ASN A 329 1.33 -11.89 -24.62
CA ASN A 329 1.21 -11.16 -25.89
C ASN A 329 -0.24 -11.09 -26.45
N GLY A 330 -1.23 -11.62 -25.72
CA GLY A 330 -2.63 -11.65 -26.16
C GLY A 330 -3.06 -12.91 -26.93
N SER A 331 -2.13 -13.83 -27.20
CA SER A 331 -2.43 -15.07 -27.93
C SER A 331 -3.03 -16.18 -27.07
N ASN A 332 -3.79 -17.07 -27.71
CA ASN A 332 -4.36 -18.25 -27.07
C ASN A 332 -3.40 -19.45 -27.16
N ASN A 333 -2.22 -19.30 -26.57
CA ASN A 333 -1.20 -20.35 -26.46
C ASN A 333 -1.08 -20.81 -24.99
N PRO A 334 -0.59 -22.04 -24.73
CA PRO A 334 -0.27 -22.46 -23.37
C PRO A 334 0.64 -21.46 -22.65
N PRO A 335 0.47 -21.27 -21.33
CA PRO A 335 1.28 -20.33 -20.56
C PRO A 335 2.79 -20.59 -20.69
N PHE A 336 3.56 -19.51 -20.65
CA PHE A 336 5.04 -19.52 -20.60
C PHE A 336 5.75 -20.16 -21.80
N LEU A 337 5.04 -20.39 -22.91
CA LEU A 337 5.66 -20.68 -24.20
C LEU A 337 5.97 -19.38 -24.94
N GLU A 338 7.15 -19.31 -25.58
CA GLU A 338 7.62 -18.12 -26.31
C GLU A 338 6.65 -17.63 -27.41
N SER A 339 5.79 -18.51 -27.93
CA SER A 339 4.75 -18.13 -28.89
C SER A 339 3.65 -17.24 -28.30
N GLY A 340 3.48 -17.23 -26.97
CA GLY A 340 2.45 -16.48 -26.27
C GLY A 340 2.92 -15.58 -25.13
N PHE A 341 4.12 -15.83 -24.63
CA PHE A 341 4.66 -15.21 -23.43
C PHE A 341 6.12 -14.83 -23.67
N GLU A 342 6.44 -13.56 -23.42
CA GLU A 342 7.80 -13.03 -23.58
C GLU A 342 8.44 -12.87 -22.21
N LEU A 343 9.60 -13.48 -22.01
CA LEU A 343 10.35 -13.37 -20.75
C LEU A 343 10.86 -11.94 -20.55
N ARG A 344 10.57 -11.35 -19.38
CA ARG A 344 11.04 -10.02 -18.97
C ARG A 344 12.14 -10.07 -17.94
N GLU A 345 11.96 -10.88 -16.91
CA GLU A 345 12.90 -10.97 -15.79
C GLU A 345 12.96 -12.39 -15.24
N GLU A 346 14.13 -12.81 -14.77
CA GLU A 346 14.27 -13.95 -13.89
C GLU A 346 14.85 -13.48 -12.56
N GLN A 347 14.42 -14.11 -11.47
CA GLN A 347 14.97 -13.84 -10.15
C GLN A 347 14.99 -15.08 -9.29
N TYR A 348 15.98 -15.13 -8.39
CA TYR A 348 16.02 -16.06 -7.29
C TYR A 348 15.56 -15.37 -6.01
N ILE A 349 14.58 -15.97 -5.32
CA ILE A 349 14.07 -15.48 -4.05
C ILE A 349 14.46 -16.48 -2.97
N ASP A 350 15.22 -16.04 -1.97
CA ASP A 350 15.50 -16.80 -0.77
C ASP A 350 14.71 -16.21 0.40
N GLN A 351 13.59 -16.87 0.74
CA GLN A 351 12.72 -16.43 1.84
C GLN A 351 13.31 -16.68 3.23
N GLU A 352 14.29 -17.58 3.37
CA GLU A 352 14.91 -17.85 4.67
C GLU A 352 15.98 -16.81 4.99
N TYR A 353 16.75 -16.43 3.98
CA TYR A 353 17.75 -15.36 4.11
C TYR A 353 17.22 -14.00 3.68
N ASN A 354 15.92 -13.84 3.41
CA ASN A 354 15.25 -12.58 3.09
C ASN A 354 15.94 -11.73 2.01
N PHE A 355 16.37 -12.35 0.90
CA PHE A 355 16.92 -11.62 -0.23
C PHE A 355 16.36 -12.09 -1.57
N VAL A 356 16.43 -11.19 -2.56
CA VAL A 356 16.11 -11.43 -3.95
C VAL A 356 17.36 -11.13 -4.79
N MET A 357 17.73 -12.03 -5.68
CA MET A 357 18.75 -11.79 -6.71
C MET A 357 18.06 -11.75 -8.07
N ARG A 358 18.00 -10.56 -8.68
CA ARG A 358 17.47 -10.37 -10.04
C ARG A 358 18.54 -10.69 -11.09
N PHE A 359 18.19 -11.48 -12.09
CA PHE A 359 19.16 -11.96 -13.05
C PHE A 359 19.39 -10.90 -14.14
N PRO A 360 20.64 -10.66 -14.55
CA PRO A 360 20.91 -9.97 -15.80
C PRO A 360 20.23 -10.65 -16.99
N ALA A 361 19.87 -9.89 -18.03
CA ALA A 361 19.24 -10.46 -19.22
C ALA A 361 20.08 -11.56 -19.90
N ASN A 362 21.41 -11.48 -19.84
CA ASN A 362 22.30 -12.49 -20.40
C ASN A 362 22.41 -13.78 -19.56
N TRP A 363 21.73 -13.85 -18.41
CA TRP A 363 21.61 -15.05 -17.58
C TRP A 363 20.32 -15.82 -17.83
N ALA A 364 19.37 -15.24 -18.58
CA ALA A 364 18.06 -15.83 -18.82
C ALA A 364 18.18 -17.29 -19.25
N THR A 365 17.53 -18.19 -18.51
CA THR A 365 17.51 -19.65 -18.68
C THR A 365 18.86 -20.37 -18.62
N ARG A 366 19.96 -19.65 -18.38
CA ARG A 366 21.34 -20.16 -18.44
C ARG A 366 21.87 -20.61 -17.07
N GLU A 367 21.34 -20.06 -15.98
CA GLU A 367 21.87 -20.28 -14.64
C GLU A 367 21.27 -21.49 -13.93
N THR A 368 22.07 -22.13 -13.09
CA THR A 368 21.62 -23.06 -12.06
C THR A 368 22.07 -22.58 -10.69
N ILE A 369 21.41 -23.05 -9.64
CA ILE A 369 21.60 -22.54 -8.29
C ILE A 369 22.12 -23.64 -7.37
N GLU A 370 23.22 -23.35 -6.65
CA GLU A 370 23.70 -24.17 -5.53
C GLU A 370 23.52 -23.38 -4.22
N LYS A 371 22.55 -23.78 -3.40
CA LYS A 371 22.34 -23.26 -2.03
C LYS A 371 23.04 -24.15 -1.00
N ARG A 372 23.86 -23.53 -0.16
CA ARG A 372 24.57 -24.12 1.00
C ARG A 372 24.18 -23.36 2.28
N GLU A 373 24.63 -23.82 3.44
CA GLU A 373 24.27 -23.24 4.77
C GLU A 373 24.53 -21.75 4.95
N ASN A 374 25.47 -21.16 4.22
CA ASN A 374 25.77 -19.73 4.34
C ASN A 374 26.14 -19.10 3.00
N ARG A 375 25.84 -19.79 1.88
CA ARG A 375 26.21 -19.33 0.54
C ARG A 375 25.18 -19.74 -0.49
N VAL A 376 25.00 -18.88 -1.47
CA VAL A 376 24.25 -19.17 -2.69
C VAL A 376 25.15 -18.88 -3.88
N ARG A 377 25.25 -19.83 -4.79
CA ARG A 377 26.02 -19.71 -6.03
C ARG A 377 25.12 -19.78 -7.24
N PHE A 378 25.37 -18.89 -8.18
CA PHE A 378 24.78 -18.86 -9.51
C PHE A 378 25.84 -19.37 -10.48
N ILE A 379 25.53 -20.48 -11.13
CA ILE A 379 26.46 -21.27 -11.92
C ILE A 379 25.95 -21.35 -13.35
N ASN A 380 26.76 -20.93 -14.30
CA ASN A 380 26.46 -21.08 -15.71
C ASN A 380 26.40 -22.58 -16.06
N GLN A 381 25.26 -23.04 -16.59
CA GLN A 381 25.02 -24.46 -16.87
C GLN A 381 25.93 -25.02 -17.97
N GLU A 382 26.36 -24.20 -18.93
CA GLU A 382 27.20 -24.61 -20.05
C GLU A 382 28.68 -24.68 -19.65
N THR A 383 29.19 -23.62 -19.01
CA THR A 383 30.63 -23.50 -18.68
C THR A 383 30.98 -24.11 -17.33
N LYS A 384 29.97 -24.36 -16.48
CA LYS A 384 30.09 -24.76 -15.07
C LYS A 384 30.89 -23.76 -14.20
N GLN A 385 31.05 -22.53 -14.67
CA GLN A 385 31.71 -21.46 -13.92
C GLN A 385 30.73 -20.79 -12.95
N ILE A 386 31.25 -20.28 -11.83
CA ILE A 386 30.48 -19.53 -10.84
C ILE A 386 30.45 -18.07 -11.28
N ASP A 387 29.31 -17.64 -11.81
CA ASP A 387 29.12 -16.28 -12.31
C ASP A 387 28.86 -15.30 -11.16
N PHE A 388 28.25 -15.76 -10.06
CA PHE A 388 28.12 -14.99 -8.83
C PHE A 388 28.03 -15.89 -7.60
N GLU A 389 28.63 -15.45 -6.50
CA GLU A 389 28.52 -16.11 -5.19
C GLU A 389 28.18 -15.06 -4.14
N LEU A 390 27.10 -15.32 -3.40
CA LEU A 390 26.68 -14.53 -2.26
C LEU A 390 26.92 -15.32 -0.98
N GLU A 391 27.65 -14.75 -0.03
CA GLU A 391 27.80 -15.30 1.31
C GLU A 391 26.89 -14.53 2.28
N ILE A 392 26.15 -15.27 3.10
CA ILE A 392 25.21 -14.75 4.08
C ILE A 392 25.78 -15.02 5.48
N ILE A 393 25.97 -13.96 6.27
CA ILE A 393 26.60 -14.05 7.60
C ILE A 393 25.60 -13.51 8.63
N PRO A 394 25.30 -14.25 9.72
CA PRO A 394 24.52 -13.70 10.83
C PRO A 394 25.12 -12.39 11.33
N LYS A 395 24.29 -11.37 11.56
CA LYS A 395 24.74 -10.01 11.84
C LYS A 395 25.64 -9.91 13.07
N ASN A 396 25.36 -10.73 14.09
CA ASN A 396 26.17 -10.85 15.31
C ASN A 396 27.52 -11.58 15.12
N GLN A 397 27.73 -12.23 13.97
CA GLN A 397 28.95 -12.94 13.61
C GLN A 397 29.76 -12.21 12.54
N TYR A 398 29.24 -11.12 11.98
CA TYR A 398 29.93 -10.36 10.94
C TYR A 398 31.14 -9.60 11.51
N ILE A 399 32.30 -9.85 10.93
CA ILE A 399 33.55 -9.13 11.20
C ILE A 399 34.04 -8.57 9.87
N ALA A 400 34.31 -7.25 9.85
CA ALA A 400 34.83 -6.58 8.67
C ALA A 400 36.19 -7.16 8.27
N SER A 401 36.40 -7.36 6.97
CA SER A 401 37.63 -7.91 6.39
C SER A 401 37.83 -7.34 4.99
N ASP A 402 39.09 -7.07 4.62
CA ASP A 402 39.43 -6.59 3.28
C ASP A 402 39.15 -7.63 2.18
N GLN A 403 38.98 -8.90 2.54
CA GLN A 403 38.63 -9.97 1.61
C GLN A 403 37.13 -10.09 1.36
N LYS A 404 36.29 -9.49 2.21
CA LYS A 404 34.83 -9.61 2.14
C LYS A 404 34.19 -8.24 2.05
N ARG A 405 33.55 -7.96 0.92
CA ARG A 405 32.81 -6.71 0.75
C ARG A 405 31.36 -6.91 1.15
N LYS A 406 30.90 -6.11 2.12
CA LYS A 406 29.47 -5.99 2.45
C LYS A 406 28.73 -5.27 1.32
N ILE A 407 27.67 -5.88 0.82
CA ILE A 407 26.83 -5.31 -0.26
C ILE A 407 25.44 -4.90 0.23
N LYS A 408 24.90 -5.62 1.22
CA LYS A 408 23.62 -5.33 1.87
C LYS A 408 23.69 -5.72 3.34
N GLU A 409 22.78 -5.16 4.12
CA GLU A 409 22.60 -5.48 5.54
C GLU A 409 21.10 -5.51 5.83
N GLY A 410 20.61 -6.66 6.29
CA GLY A 410 19.24 -6.83 6.74
C GLY A 410 19.12 -6.76 8.26
N ILE A 411 17.98 -7.23 8.77
CA ILE A 411 17.69 -7.31 10.20
C ILE A 411 18.64 -8.33 10.86
N ASP A 412 18.64 -9.57 10.34
CA ASP A 412 19.36 -10.70 10.95
C ASP A 412 20.70 -11.03 10.28
N TYR A 413 20.90 -10.60 9.03
CA TYR A 413 22.02 -11.03 8.20
C TYR A 413 22.77 -9.87 7.54
N VAL A 414 24.04 -10.11 7.27
CA VAL A 414 24.92 -9.30 6.43
C VAL A 414 25.26 -10.11 5.18
N TYR A 415 25.08 -9.49 4.01
CA TYR A 415 25.30 -10.14 2.72
C TYR A 415 26.60 -9.63 2.13
N VAL A 416 27.52 -10.55 1.84
CA VAL A 416 28.87 -10.22 1.44
C VAL A 416 29.28 -10.98 0.19
N ILE A 417 30.21 -10.39 -0.55
CA ILE A 417 30.83 -10.97 -1.73
C ILE A 417 32.35 -11.01 -1.54
N ASP A 418 33.02 -11.88 -2.29
CA ASP A 418 34.49 -11.92 -2.35
C ASP A 418 35.01 -10.64 -3.01
N ALA A 419 35.80 -9.86 -2.26
CA ALA A 419 36.33 -8.58 -2.74
C ALA A 419 37.38 -8.73 -3.86
N THR A 420 37.90 -9.94 -4.10
CA THR A 420 38.88 -10.23 -5.14
C THR A 420 38.24 -10.59 -6.49
N LYS A 421 36.93 -10.83 -6.52
CA LYS A 421 36.18 -11.17 -7.74
C LYS A 421 35.48 -9.96 -8.32
N ASP A 422 35.36 -9.95 -9.65
CA ASP A 422 34.61 -8.91 -10.35
C ASP A 422 33.10 -9.19 -10.31
N TYR A 423 32.48 -8.76 -9.20
CA TYR A 423 31.04 -8.92 -8.96
C TYR A 423 30.29 -7.59 -8.88
N GLU A 424 30.92 -6.47 -9.23
CA GLU A 424 30.34 -5.12 -9.11
C GLU A 424 29.02 -4.99 -9.87
N GLY A 425 28.90 -5.61 -11.04
CA GLY A 425 27.70 -5.60 -11.87
C GLY A 425 26.46 -6.27 -11.24
N PHE A 426 26.64 -7.05 -10.16
CA PHE A 426 25.57 -7.81 -9.51
C PHE A 426 25.11 -7.19 -8.18
N VAL A 427 25.90 -6.29 -7.59
CA VAL A 427 25.64 -5.72 -6.26
C VAL A 427 24.25 -5.09 -6.17
N ASN A 428 23.86 -4.31 -7.18
CA ASN A 428 22.55 -3.63 -7.21
C ASN A 428 21.38 -4.56 -7.56
N ARG A 429 21.67 -5.80 -7.96
CA ARG A 429 20.66 -6.81 -8.30
C ARG A 429 20.25 -7.67 -7.11
N VAL A 430 21.01 -7.59 -6.02
CA VAL A 430 20.65 -8.17 -4.73
C VAL A 430 19.83 -7.13 -3.95
N THR A 431 18.56 -7.43 -3.69
CA THR A 431 17.68 -6.63 -2.83
C THR A 431 17.22 -7.46 -1.65
N LEU A 432 16.76 -6.81 -0.58
CA LEU A 432 16.09 -7.53 0.51
C LEU A 432 14.64 -7.77 0.11
N VAL A 433 14.04 -8.85 0.61
CA VAL A 433 12.59 -9.04 0.50
C VAL A 433 11.91 -7.93 1.31
N GLU A 434 10.97 -7.21 0.70
CA GLU A 434 10.20 -6.15 1.34
C GLU A 434 9.11 -6.69 2.26
#